data_AF-A0A2K4FV43-F1
#
_entry.id   AF-A0A2K4FV43-F1
#
_cell.length_a   1.000
_cell.length_b   1.000
_cell.length_c   1.000
_cell.angle_alpha   90.00
_cell.angle_beta   90.00
_cell.angle_gamma   90.00
#
_symmetry.space_group_name_H-M   'P 1'
#
loop_
_entity.id
_entity.type
_entity.pdbx_description
1 polymer ?
#
loop_
_entity_poly.entity_id
_entity_poly.type
_entity_poly.pdbx_seq_one_letter_code
_entity_poly.pdbx_strand_id
1 'polypeptide(L)'
;LGRTEIDMQANGPQGVTVEDSMSMVHISMGINPPASEHLLSEPAIVARLAAATIGARSKTPWLWLVEDYARIRDKIEAVFDDFKDFNA
;
A
#
# COMPACT_ATOMS: atom_id res chain seq x y z
N LEU A 1 -11.02 -6.06 -5.40
CA LEU A 1 -9.84 -6.95 -5.28
C LEU A 1 -9.38 -6.84 -3.83
N GLY A 2 -9.46 -7.90 -3.04
CA GLY A 2 -9.07 -7.89 -1.62
C GLY A 2 -7.78 -8.69 -1.40
N ARG A 3 -7.15 -8.50 -0.25
CA ARG A 3 -5.94 -9.25 0.13
C ARG A 3 -6.28 -10.38 1.10
N THR A 4 -5.77 -11.58 0.80
CA THR A 4 -6.03 -12.79 1.59
C THR A 4 -4.88 -13.13 2.54
N GLU A 5 -3.63 -12.84 2.12
CA GLU A 5 -2.42 -13.12 2.89
C GLU A 5 -1.94 -11.91 3.71
N ILE A 6 -1.41 -12.17 4.89
CA ILE A 6 -0.79 -11.15 5.75
C ILE A 6 0.33 -10.46 4.98
N ASP A 7 0.27 -9.13 4.94
CA ASP A 7 1.31 -8.30 4.33
C ASP A 7 2.26 -7.77 5.40
N MET A 8 3.41 -8.41 5.58
CA MET A 8 4.41 -7.95 6.53
C MET A 8 5.34 -6.93 5.88
N GLN A 9 5.32 -5.70 6.38
CA GLN A 9 6.25 -4.63 6.01
C GLN A 9 7.09 -4.21 7.22
N ALA A 10 7.97 -3.23 7.05
CA ALA A 10 8.86 -2.77 8.11
C ALA A 10 8.10 -2.26 9.36
N ASN A 11 6.94 -1.61 9.18
CA ASN A 11 6.09 -1.17 10.28
C ASN A 11 5.05 -2.22 10.73
N GLY A 12 5.27 -3.50 10.40
CA GLY A 12 4.39 -4.60 10.76
C GLY A 12 3.31 -4.90 9.70
N PRO A 13 2.24 -5.61 10.09
CA PRO A 13 1.16 -5.98 9.18
C PRO A 13 0.49 -4.76 8.54
N GLN A 14 0.33 -4.76 7.22
CA GLN A 14 -0.30 -3.67 6.46
C GLN A 14 -1.61 -4.11 5.80
N GLY A 15 -2.50 -3.14 5.58
CA GLY A 15 -3.77 -3.31 4.89
C GLY A 15 -3.93 -2.32 3.74
N VAL A 16 -4.47 -2.80 2.62
CA VAL A 16 -4.79 -1.96 1.46
C VAL A 16 -6.20 -1.42 1.58
N THR A 17 -6.43 -0.18 1.17
CA THR A 17 -7.79 0.37 1.07
C THR A 17 -8.41 0.00 -0.27
N VAL A 18 -9.66 -0.41 -0.26
CA VAL A 18 -10.43 -0.81 -1.44
C VAL A 18 -11.76 -0.07 -1.45
N GLU A 19 -12.18 0.35 -2.64
CA GLU A 19 -13.50 0.92 -2.90
C GLU A 19 -14.39 -0.17 -3.54
N ASP A 20 -15.66 -0.23 -3.14
CA ASP A 20 -16.66 -1.09 -3.76
C ASP A 20 -17.62 -0.30 -4.68
N SER A 21 -18.55 -1.00 -5.32
CA SER A 21 -19.51 -0.37 -6.24
C SER A 21 -20.51 0.59 -5.57
N MET A 22 -20.52 0.65 -4.23
CA MET A 22 -21.36 1.55 -3.44
C MET A 22 -20.57 2.76 -2.93
N SER A 23 -19.36 2.99 -3.48
CA SER A 23 -18.44 4.08 -3.09
C SER A 23 -18.02 4.02 -1.62
N MET A 24 -17.96 2.81 -1.05
CA MET A 24 -17.49 2.60 0.31
C MET A 24 -16.01 2.21 0.30
N VAL A 25 -15.18 3.04 0.94
CA VAL A 25 -13.76 2.77 1.15
C VAL A 25 -13.57 2.03 2.47
N HIS A 26 -12.93 0.87 2.42
CA HIS A 26 -12.62 0.08 3.61
C HIS A 26 -11.26 -0.59 3.49
N ILE A 27 -10.70 -0.99 4.63
CA ILE A 27 -9.42 -1.70 4.68
C ILE A 27 -9.64 -3.19 4.38
N SER A 28 -8.84 -3.72 3.46
CA SER A 28 -8.68 -5.15 3.22
C SER A 28 -7.33 -5.61 3.79
N MET A 29 -7.39 -6.49 4.79
CA MET A 29 -6.24 -7.14 5.41
C MET A 29 -6.35 -8.65 5.27
N GLY A 30 -5.25 -9.29 4.90
CA GLY A 30 -5.15 -10.74 4.87
C GLY A 30 -4.91 -11.33 6.25
N ILE A 31 -5.38 -12.56 6.45
CA ILE A 31 -5.20 -13.34 7.70
C ILE A 31 -4.40 -14.63 7.48
N ASN A 32 -4.24 -15.05 6.23
CA ASN A 32 -3.51 -16.27 5.91
C ASN A 32 -2.00 -15.99 5.88
N PRO A 33 -1.15 -16.96 6.25
CA PRO A 33 0.27 -16.85 5.99
C PRO A 33 0.53 -16.72 4.48
N PRO A 34 1.58 -16.01 4.07
CA PRO A 34 1.96 -15.93 2.65
C PRO A 34 2.11 -17.32 2.03
N ALA A 35 1.52 -17.51 0.85
CA ALA A 35 1.62 -18.79 0.13
C ALA A 35 3.05 -19.13 -0.33
N SER A 36 3.96 -18.15 -0.31
CA SER A 36 5.37 -18.30 -0.64
C SER A 36 6.19 -17.23 0.08
N GLU A 37 7.44 -17.53 0.42
CA GLU A 37 8.43 -16.55 0.89
C GLU A 37 8.75 -15.46 -0.16
N HIS A 38 8.44 -15.71 -1.42
CA HIS A 38 8.61 -14.76 -2.53
C HIS A 38 7.33 -13.99 -2.86
N LEU A 39 6.22 -14.27 -2.17
CA LEU A 39 4.97 -13.56 -2.40
C LEU A 39 5.13 -12.11 -1.90
N LEU A 40 4.95 -11.16 -2.81
CA LEU A 40 5.00 -9.73 -2.51
C LEU A 40 3.62 -9.12 -2.67
N SER A 41 3.34 -8.08 -1.89
CA SER A 41 2.17 -7.24 -2.10
C SER A 41 2.33 -6.36 -3.34
N GLU A 42 1.22 -5.91 -3.92
CA GLU A 42 1.24 -5.03 -5.08
C GLU A 42 2.03 -3.73 -4.79
N PRO A 43 1.85 -3.03 -3.64
CA PRO A 43 2.67 -1.87 -3.30
C PRO A 43 4.17 -2.21 -3.21
N ALA A 44 4.53 -3.39 -2.68
CA ALA A 44 5.92 -3.84 -2.65
C ALA A 44 6.50 -4.13 -4.03
N ILE A 45 5.73 -4.75 -4.93
CA ILE A 45 6.16 -4.96 -6.31
C ILE A 45 6.42 -3.62 -6.99
N VAL A 46 5.47 -2.67 -6.90
CA VAL A 46 5.59 -1.35 -7.53
C VAL A 46 6.78 -0.58 -6.96
N ALA A 47 6.92 -0.51 -5.63
CA ALA A 47 8.01 0.22 -4.99
C ALA A 47 9.38 -0.35 -5.34
N ARG A 48 9.53 -1.69 -5.35
CA ARG A 48 10.80 -2.36 -5.71
C ARG A 48 11.13 -2.20 -7.19
N LEU A 49 10.13 -2.28 -8.08
CA LEU A 49 10.31 -2.00 -9.51
C LEU A 49 10.74 -0.55 -9.73
N ALA A 50 10.10 0.40 -9.08
CA ALA A 50 10.46 1.81 -9.19
C ALA A 50 11.89 2.08 -8.69
N ALA A 51 12.25 1.53 -7.52
CA ALA A 51 13.60 1.63 -6.99
C ALA A 51 14.66 1.04 -7.96
N ALA A 52 14.36 -0.10 -8.59
CA ALA A 52 15.28 -0.79 -9.50
C ALA A 52 15.41 -0.14 -10.89
N THR A 53 14.35 0.49 -11.40
CA THR A 53 14.29 0.95 -12.80
C THR A 53 14.43 2.46 -12.96
N ILE A 54 13.77 3.25 -12.13
CA ILE A 54 13.81 4.72 -12.21
C ILE A 54 14.78 5.33 -11.20
N GLY A 55 14.93 4.71 -10.03
CA GLY A 55 15.92 5.11 -9.01
C GLY A 55 15.89 6.60 -8.71
N ALA A 56 17.07 7.24 -8.72
CA ALA A 56 17.23 8.66 -8.40
C ALA A 56 16.54 9.63 -9.39
N ARG A 57 16.04 9.16 -10.53
CA ARG A 57 15.24 10.00 -11.46
C ARG A 57 13.86 10.34 -10.88
N SER A 58 13.39 9.56 -9.90
CA SER A 58 12.16 9.83 -9.17
C SER A 58 12.46 10.54 -7.86
N LYS A 59 11.70 11.59 -7.55
CA LYS A 59 11.72 12.24 -6.23
C LYS A 59 10.82 11.53 -5.21
N THR A 60 10.01 10.56 -5.65
CA THR A 60 9.10 9.81 -4.79
C THR A 60 9.90 8.82 -3.93
N PRO A 61 9.74 8.83 -2.60
CA PRO A 61 10.48 7.94 -1.71
C PRO A 61 9.82 6.54 -1.67
N TRP A 62 9.88 5.80 -2.78
CA TRP A 62 9.13 4.55 -3.00
C TRP A 62 9.27 3.51 -1.88
N LEU A 63 10.50 3.24 -1.43
CA LEU A 63 10.75 2.24 -0.39
C LEU A 63 10.23 2.71 0.97
N TRP A 64 10.35 4.00 1.28
CA TRP A 64 9.78 4.58 2.50
C TRP A 64 8.25 4.55 2.50
N LEU A 65 7.60 4.66 1.33
CA LEU A 65 6.14 4.56 1.24
C LEU A 65 5.64 3.13 1.50
N VAL A 66 6.34 2.10 1.04
CA VAL A 66 5.89 0.71 1.24
C VAL A 66 6.12 0.21 2.68
N GLU A 67 7.03 0.82 3.43
CA GLU A 67 7.25 0.48 4.84
C GLU A 67 6.00 0.69 5.71
N ASP A 68 5.12 1.64 5.34
CA ASP A 68 3.91 2.00 6.08
C ASP A 68 2.85 2.59 5.13
N TYR A 69 1.73 1.89 4.97
CA TYR A 69 0.70 2.27 4.01
C TYR A 69 -0.12 3.50 4.46
N ALA A 70 -0.01 3.93 5.72
CA ALA A 70 -0.55 5.22 6.13
C ALA A 70 0.08 6.36 5.30
N ARG A 71 1.37 6.27 4.97
CA ARG A 71 2.08 7.26 4.15
C ARG A 71 1.59 7.29 2.71
N ILE A 72 1.12 6.15 2.19
CA ILE A 72 0.50 6.07 0.86
C ILE A 72 -0.87 6.78 0.92
N ARG A 73 -1.66 6.52 1.96
CA ARG A 73 -2.95 7.20 2.17
C ARG A 73 -2.80 8.71 2.34
N ASP A 74 -1.78 9.19 3.05
CA ASP A 74 -1.45 10.62 3.13
C ASP A 74 -1.16 11.23 1.75
N LYS A 75 -0.55 10.45 0.84
CA LYS A 75 -0.34 10.89 -0.55
C LYS A 75 -1.61 10.90 -1.38
N ILE A 76 -2.57 10.00 -1.11
CA ILE A 76 -3.87 9.97 -1.77
C ILE A 76 -4.72 11.16 -1.30
N GLU A 77 -4.76 11.41 0.01
CA GLU A 77 -5.42 12.57 0.62
C GLU A 77 -4.96 13.90 0.02
N ALA A 78 -3.66 14.04 -0.27
CA ALA A 78 -3.11 15.24 -0.90
C ALA A 78 -3.58 15.49 -2.35
N VAL A 79 -4.26 14.52 -3.00
CA VAL A 79 -4.72 14.63 -4.40
C VAL A 79 -6.20 14.98 -4.50
N PHE A 80 -7.05 14.49 -3.59
CA PHE A 80 -8.49 14.71 -3.61
C PHE A 80 -9.03 15.05 -2.22
N ASP A 81 -9.78 16.15 -2.12
CA ASP A 81 -10.35 16.65 -0.87
C ASP A 81 -11.31 15.64 -0.19
N ASP A 82 -11.91 14.74 -0.98
CA ASP A 82 -12.83 13.70 -0.50
C ASP A 82 -12.16 12.67 0.41
N PHE A 83 -10.82 12.57 0.38
CA PHE A 83 -10.02 11.70 1.24
C PHE A 83 -9.47 12.43 2.48
N LYS A 84 -10.01 13.59 2.84
CA LYS A 84 -9.60 14.29 4.07
C LYS A 84 -9.63 13.36 5.29
N ASP A 85 -8.59 13.46 6.12
CA ASP A 85 -8.40 12.65 7.33
C ASP A 85 -8.39 11.13 7.02
N PHE A 86 -7.73 10.70 5.92
CA PHE A 86 -7.83 9.31 5.42
C PHE A 86 -7.31 8.25 6.42
N ASN A 87 -6.47 8.65 7.35
CA ASN A 87 -5.91 7.77 8.39
C ASN A 87 -6.61 7.89 9.75
N ALA A 88 -7.70 8.65 9.86
CA ALA A 88 -8.44 8.85 11.12
C ALA A 88 -9.26 7.64 11.56
#